data_AF-A0A149V5Z5-F1
#
_entry.id   AF-A0A149V5Z5-F1
#
_cell.length_a   1.000
_cell.length_b   1.000
_cell.length_c   1.000
_cell.angle_alpha   90.00
_cell.angle_beta   90.00
_cell.angle_gamma   90.00
#
_symmetry.space_group_name_H-M   'P 1'
#
loop_
_entity.id
_entity.type
_entity.pdbx_description
1 polymer ?
#
loop_
_entity_poly.entity_id
_entity_poly.type
_entity_poly.pdbx_seq_one_letter_code
_entity_poly.pdbx_strand_id
1 'polypeptide(L)'
;GYLHLVLTERPDLAKLPDFATYFDANQRPLPQGTLLHNAALADTLTRIAQNGAEAFYAPENAKRIGQAVAQGPYPGHITAADFAAYKVRERAPLCIHAFGRRICTAAPPVAGGLAVLQQLALLDRMQIGRYAPGSVQAAHLLLEASRLAEADRRKYAADPDFVPVATSYLLSPDYLESRARQIDETTAAPKVSPGVIPADQASLPVSDAMTVPATTHLSIHDSFGNALSFTTTINLNFGADIVVDGMVLNDALTNFATHPVVDGQRVANAIAPGKRPITTMAPTIVFGADNEPEVIIGAGGGARIIDSVVQSLVGYLAWGQNIRTAIEQPRIGAQNRAEELEHGTAAAALAPALRKMGHNPKSAVMNAAVQGITRGPSGLEGWGDPHRDGVAVGH
;
A
#
# COMPACT_ATOMS: atom_id res chain seq x y z
N GLY A 1 0.01 11.45 -18.36
CA GLY A 1 -0.60 10.52 -17.41
C GLY A 1 0.36 9.44 -16.98
N TYR A 2 0.03 8.78 -15.87
CA TYR A 2 0.87 7.80 -15.18
C TYR A 2 1.22 6.60 -16.05
N LEU A 3 0.27 6.06 -16.83
CA LEU A 3 0.53 4.92 -17.73
C LEU A 3 1.65 5.22 -18.75
N HIS A 4 1.65 6.42 -19.35
CA HIS A 4 2.67 6.80 -20.32
C HIS A 4 4.07 6.92 -19.69
N LEU A 5 4.15 7.42 -18.44
CA LEU A 5 5.39 7.41 -17.66
C LEU A 5 5.89 5.97 -17.47
N VAL A 6 5.02 5.06 -17.02
CA VAL A 6 5.38 3.65 -16.81
C VAL A 6 5.88 3.00 -18.10
N LEU A 7 5.19 3.20 -19.23
CA LEU A 7 5.62 2.67 -20.53
C LEU A 7 6.96 3.25 -20.98
N THR A 8 7.25 4.51 -20.65
CA THR A 8 8.54 5.15 -20.94
C THR A 8 9.68 4.56 -20.10
N GLU A 9 9.40 4.22 -18.84
CA GLU A 9 10.35 3.57 -17.92
C GLU A 9 10.50 2.05 -18.18
N ARG A 10 9.59 1.46 -18.96
CA ARG A 10 9.57 0.03 -19.34
C ARG A 10 9.64 -0.19 -20.86
N PRO A 11 10.71 0.28 -21.55
CA PRO A 11 10.84 0.09 -23.00
C PRO A 11 11.03 -1.39 -23.38
N ASP A 12 11.36 -2.26 -22.43
CA ASP A 12 11.43 -3.71 -22.61
C ASP A 12 10.10 -4.33 -23.01
N LEU A 13 8.97 -3.78 -22.55
CA LEU A 13 7.62 -4.27 -22.89
C LEU A 13 7.32 -4.20 -24.39
N ALA A 14 7.95 -3.27 -25.13
CA ALA A 14 7.76 -3.17 -26.58
C ALA A 14 8.24 -4.41 -27.35
N LYS A 15 9.05 -5.26 -26.71
CA LYS A 15 9.57 -6.52 -27.30
C LYS A 15 8.64 -7.71 -27.04
N LEU A 16 7.64 -7.54 -26.19
CA LEU A 16 6.68 -8.58 -25.83
C LEU A 16 5.43 -8.44 -26.70
N PRO A 17 5.03 -9.47 -27.48
CA PRO A 17 3.90 -9.38 -28.40
C PRO A 17 2.61 -8.89 -27.77
N ASP A 18 2.32 -9.33 -26.55
CA ASP A 18 1.08 -8.99 -25.84
C ASP A 18 1.00 -7.52 -25.40
N PHE A 19 2.14 -6.83 -25.34
CA PHE A 19 2.23 -5.41 -24.97
C PHE A 19 2.53 -4.51 -26.17
N ALA A 20 2.76 -5.06 -27.36
CA ALA A 20 3.10 -4.30 -28.56
C ALA A 20 2.05 -3.22 -28.91
N THR A 21 0.78 -3.43 -28.54
CA THR A 21 -0.30 -2.45 -28.76
C THR A 21 -0.09 -1.11 -28.04
N TYR A 22 0.81 -1.02 -27.07
CA TYR A 22 1.12 0.22 -26.36
C TYR A 22 2.20 1.07 -27.04
N PHE A 23 2.83 0.56 -28.12
CA PHE A 23 4.01 1.14 -28.74
C PHE A 23 3.84 1.39 -30.24
N ASP A 24 4.59 2.35 -30.78
CA ASP A 24 4.69 2.60 -32.22
C ASP A 24 5.68 1.65 -32.92
N ALA A 25 5.81 1.76 -34.25
CA ALA A 25 6.74 0.94 -35.03
C ALA A 25 8.22 1.12 -34.64
N ASN A 26 8.56 2.20 -33.93
CA ASN A 26 9.90 2.48 -33.41
C ASN A 26 10.04 2.07 -31.93
N GLN A 27 9.11 1.26 -31.40
CA GLN A 27 9.08 0.81 -30.00
C GLN A 27 8.97 1.95 -28.97
N ARG A 28 8.42 3.10 -29.36
CA ARG A 28 8.16 4.21 -28.43
C ARG A 28 6.72 4.15 -27.95
N PRO A 29 6.43 4.49 -26.68
CA PRO A 29 5.06 4.53 -26.18
C PRO A 29 4.16 5.40 -27.07
N LEU A 30 2.96 4.93 -27.36
CA LEU A 30 1.98 5.69 -28.13
C LEU A 30 1.65 7.02 -27.43
N PRO A 31 1.29 8.08 -28.19
CA PRO A 31 0.93 9.37 -27.63
C PRO A 31 -0.22 9.26 -26.62
N GLN A 32 -0.18 10.11 -25.58
CA GLN A 32 -1.30 10.23 -24.65
C GLN A 32 -2.57 10.66 -25.40
N GLY A 33 -3.71 10.06 -25.04
CA GLY A 33 -4.98 10.24 -25.75
C GLY A 33 -5.21 9.24 -26.89
N THR A 34 -4.24 8.38 -27.21
CA THR A 34 -4.46 7.27 -28.14
C THR A 34 -5.49 6.29 -27.56
N LEU A 35 -6.50 5.94 -28.36
CA LEU A 35 -7.49 4.94 -27.98
C LEU A 35 -6.88 3.54 -28.11
N LEU A 36 -6.92 2.77 -27.02
CA LEU A 36 -6.46 1.38 -26.98
C LEU A 36 -7.64 0.45 -26.78
N HIS A 37 -7.63 -0.68 -27.49
CA HIS A 37 -8.67 -1.70 -27.40
C HIS A 37 -8.07 -3.02 -26.91
N ASN A 38 -8.73 -3.64 -25.95
CA ASN A 38 -8.39 -4.97 -25.47
C ASN A 38 -9.64 -5.87 -25.56
N ALA A 39 -9.91 -6.37 -26.77
CA ALA A 39 -11.09 -7.18 -27.05
C ALA A 39 -11.11 -8.47 -26.21
N ALA A 40 -9.95 -9.10 -26.03
CA ALA A 40 -9.82 -10.31 -25.21
C ALA A 40 -10.22 -10.05 -23.74
N LEU A 41 -9.80 -8.92 -23.17
CA LEU A 41 -10.22 -8.53 -21.82
C LEU A 41 -11.73 -8.23 -21.77
N ALA A 42 -12.28 -7.56 -22.79
CA ALA A 42 -13.71 -7.29 -22.86
C ALA A 42 -14.54 -8.58 -22.87
N ASP A 43 -14.13 -9.59 -23.64
CA ASP A 43 -14.78 -10.91 -23.66
C ASP A 43 -14.67 -11.60 -22.30
N THR A 44 -13.51 -11.51 -21.65
CA THR A 44 -13.29 -12.07 -20.31
C THR A 44 -14.20 -11.43 -19.27
N LEU A 45 -14.27 -10.10 -19.23
CA LEU A 45 -15.15 -9.37 -18.31
C LEU A 45 -16.62 -9.65 -18.60
N THR A 46 -17.00 -9.80 -19.86
CA THR A 46 -18.38 -10.16 -20.26
C THR A 46 -18.77 -11.54 -19.72
N ARG A 47 -17.89 -12.54 -19.84
CA ARG A 47 -18.13 -13.88 -19.28
C ARG A 47 -18.29 -13.85 -17.76
N ILE A 48 -17.47 -13.07 -17.06
CA ILE A 48 -17.56 -12.91 -15.59
C ILE A 48 -18.86 -12.21 -15.20
N ALA A 49 -19.25 -11.15 -15.91
CA ALA A 49 -20.49 -10.43 -15.63
C ALA A 49 -21.74 -11.32 -15.80
N GLN A 50 -21.72 -12.22 -16.78
CA GLN A 50 -22.86 -13.12 -17.06
C GLN A 50 -22.92 -14.34 -16.12
N ASN A 51 -21.77 -14.86 -15.70
CA ASN A 51 -21.70 -16.18 -15.04
C ASN A 51 -21.08 -16.11 -13.63
N GLY A 52 -20.81 -14.92 -13.11
CA GLY A 52 -20.19 -14.73 -11.80
C GLY A 52 -18.67 -14.96 -11.79
N ALA A 53 -18.09 -14.92 -10.59
CA ALA A 53 -16.64 -15.09 -10.39
C ALA A 53 -16.18 -16.51 -10.74
N GLU A 54 -17.06 -17.50 -10.64
CA GLU A 54 -16.83 -18.91 -10.99
C GLU A 54 -16.41 -19.06 -12.44
N ALA A 55 -16.86 -18.17 -13.33
CA ALA A 55 -16.45 -18.12 -14.71
C ALA A 55 -14.93 -17.97 -14.85
N PHE A 56 -14.28 -17.22 -13.95
CA PHE A 56 -12.83 -17.05 -13.93
C PHE A 56 -12.12 -18.30 -13.41
N TYR A 57 -12.64 -18.91 -12.34
CA TYR A 57 -12.05 -20.09 -11.68
C TYR A 57 -12.36 -21.43 -12.38
N ALA A 58 -13.04 -21.40 -13.52
CA ALA A 58 -13.34 -22.60 -14.30
C ALA A 58 -12.05 -23.38 -14.69
N PRO A 59 -12.07 -24.74 -14.68
CA PRO A 59 -10.89 -25.55 -14.94
C PRO A 59 -10.16 -25.23 -16.26
N GLU A 60 -10.90 -24.89 -17.31
CA GLU A 60 -10.34 -24.55 -18.62
C GLU A 60 -9.51 -23.26 -18.59
N ASN A 61 -9.96 -22.25 -17.82
CA ASN A 61 -9.20 -21.02 -17.65
C ASN A 61 -7.95 -21.27 -16.81
N ALA A 62 -8.09 -22.05 -15.73
CA ALA A 62 -6.97 -22.42 -14.87
C ALA A 62 -5.88 -23.18 -15.66
N LYS A 63 -6.30 -24.04 -16.61
CA LYS A 63 -5.38 -24.72 -17.54
C LYS A 63 -4.67 -23.75 -18.46
N ARG A 64 -5.38 -22.80 -19.09
CA ARG A 64 -4.75 -21.77 -19.95
C ARG A 64 -3.74 -20.92 -19.18
N ILE A 65 -4.11 -20.47 -17.98
CA ILE A 65 -3.23 -19.69 -17.11
C ILE A 65 -2.01 -20.52 -16.69
N GLY A 66 -2.20 -21.76 -16.25
CA GLY A 66 -1.11 -22.66 -15.88
C GLY A 66 -0.14 -22.92 -17.04
N GLN A 67 -0.64 -23.08 -18.26
CA GLN A 67 0.19 -23.23 -19.45
C GLN A 67 1.02 -21.97 -19.75
N ALA A 68 0.40 -20.79 -19.72
CA ALA A 68 1.10 -19.52 -19.93
C ALA A 68 2.19 -19.30 -18.87
N VAL A 69 1.89 -19.56 -17.59
CA VAL A 69 2.85 -19.45 -16.49
C VAL A 69 4.00 -20.45 -16.62
N ALA A 70 3.74 -21.68 -17.06
CA ALA A 70 4.78 -22.69 -17.28
C ALA A 70 5.69 -22.38 -18.47
N GLN A 71 5.21 -21.62 -19.46
CA GLN A 71 5.95 -21.22 -20.66
C GLN A 71 6.59 -19.83 -20.54
N GLY A 72 6.30 -19.10 -19.46
CA GLY A 72 6.84 -17.76 -19.23
C GLY A 72 8.36 -17.74 -19.00
N PRO A 73 8.96 -16.54 -18.92
CA PRO A 73 10.40 -16.38 -18.73
C PRO A 73 10.92 -17.02 -17.43
N TYR A 74 10.05 -17.10 -16.42
CA TYR A 74 10.27 -17.82 -15.17
C TYR A 74 9.16 -18.88 -15.01
N PRO A 75 9.40 -20.12 -15.46
CA PRO A 75 8.38 -21.19 -15.41
C PRO A 75 7.84 -21.40 -13.99
N GLY A 76 6.54 -21.16 -13.81
CA GLY A 76 5.85 -21.39 -12.54
C GLY A 76 5.10 -22.73 -12.48
N HIS A 77 4.58 -23.06 -11.30
CA HIS A 77 3.94 -24.34 -11.01
C HIS A 77 2.45 -24.23 -10.67
N ILE A 78 1.78 -23.14 -11.05
CA ILE A 78 0.35 -22.98 -10.75
C ILE A 78 -0.47 -24.02 -11.51
N THR A 79 -1.38 -24.69 -10.80
CA THR A 79 -2.19 -25.79 -11.30
C THR A 79 -3.67 -25.48 -11.25
N ALA A 80 -4.50 -26.25 -11.98
CA ALA A 80 -5.95 -26.16 -11.86
C ALA A 80 -6.47 -26.45 -10.43
N ALA A 81 -5.74 -27.28 -9.67
CA ALA A 81 -6.08 -27.56 -8.28
C ALA A 81 -5.90 -26.32 -7.39
N ASP A 82 -4.89 -25.47 -7.65
CA ASP A 82 -4.68 -24.22 -6.92
C ASP A 82 -5.86 -23.25 -7.12
N PHE A 83 -6.39 -23.16 -8.35
CA PHE A 83 -7.58 -22.37 -8.66
C PHE A 83 -8.82 -22.91 -7.96
N ALA A 84 -9.04 -24.22 -8.02
CA ALA A 84 -10.20 -24.86 -7.39
C ALA A 84 -10.18 -24.75 -5.86
N ALA A 85 -9.00 -24.74 -5.26
CA ALA A 85 -8.80 -24.61 -3.82
C ALA A 85 -8.88 -23.16 -3.32
N TYR A 86 -8.75 -22.16 -4.20
CA TYR A 86 -8.75 -20.75 -3.80
C TYR A 86 -10.09 -20.32 -3.21
N LYS A 87 -10.03 -19.61 -2.08
CA LYS A 87 -11.17 -18.96 -1.43
C LYS A 87 -10.78 -17.58 -0.94
N VAL A 88 -11.65 -16.60 -1.18
CA VAL A 88 -11.57 -15.29 -0.54
C VAL A 88 -11.72 -15.47 0.97
N ARG A 89 -10.96 -14.70 1.75
CA ARG A 89 -11.04 -14.72 3.22
C ARG A 89 -11.54 -13.39 3.72
N GLU A 90 -12.66 -13.42 4.43
CA GLU A 90 -13.14 -12.29 5.21
C GLU A 90 -12.39 -12.25 6.55
N ARG A 91 -11.98 -11.05 6.96
CA ARG A 91 -11.25 -10.83 8.21
C ARG A 91 -11.80 -9.61 8.91
N ALA A 92 -11.90 -9.68 10.24
CA ALA A 92 -12.18 -8.51 11.05
C ALA A 92 -11.09 -7.45 10.82
N PRO A 93 -11.46 -6.17 10.66
CA PRO A 93 -10.48 -5.11 10.48
C PRO A 93 -9.66 -4.89 11.76
N LEU A 94 -8.46 -4.33 11.59
CA LEU A 94 -7.73 -3.76 12.72
C LEU A 94 -8.28 -2.38 13.00
N CYS A 95 -8.49 -2.03 14.27
CA CYS A 95 -8.97 -0.71 14.66
C CYS A 95 -8.22 -0.18 15.88
N ILE A 96 -8.02 1.15 15.92
CA ILE A 96 -7.51 1.89 17.08
C ILE A 96 -8.33 3.15 17.31
N HIS A 97 -8.10 3.81 18.44
CA HIS A 97 -8.49 5.20 18.65
C HIS A 97 -7.26 6.09 18.58
N ALA A 98 -7.30 7.10 17.72
CA ALA A 98 -6.27 8.15 17.59
C ALA A 98 -6.92 9.44 17.08
N PHE A 99 -6.40 10.59 17.48
CA PHE A 99 -6.93 11.92 17.14
C PHE A 99 -8.43 12.07 17.49
N GLY A 100 -8.86 11.41 18.58
CA GLY A 100 -10.27 11.38 18.99
C GLY A 100 -11.22 10.70 18.01
N ARG A 101 -10.71 9.82 17.13
CA ARG A 101 -11.51 9.05 16.15
C ARG A 101 -11.20 7.56 16.22
N ARG A 102 -12.19 6.74 15.83
CA ARG A 102 -11.99 5.30 15.61
C ARG A 102 -11.52 5.10 14.17
N ILE A 103 -10.33 4.53 14.00
CA ILE A 103 -9.69 4.35 12.69
C ILE A 103 -9.53 2.86 12.45
N CYS A 104 -10.08 2.35 11.34
CA CYS A 104 -10.03 0.94 10.99
C CYS A 104 -9.41 0.71 9.62
N THR A 105 -8.68 -0.40 9.46
CA THR A 105 -8.00 -0.78 8.23
C THR A 105 -7.88 -2.30 8.10
N ALA A 106 -7.34 -2.77 6.98
CA ALA A 106 -7.20 -4.19 6.69
C ALA A 106 -6.27 -4.92 7.69
N ALA A 107 -6.61 -6.16 7.98
CA ALA A 107 -5.80 -7.07 8.81
C ALA A 107 -4.78 -7.88 7.99
N PRO A 108 -3.74 -8.45 8.62
CA PRO A 108 -2.80 -9.36 7.97
C PRO A 108 -3.48 -10.46 7.14
N PRO A 109 -2.92 -10.84 5.97
CA PRO A 109 -1.58 -10.53 5.46
C PRO A 109 -1.42 -9.11 4.87
N VAL A 110 -2.47 -8.28 4.86
CA VAL A 110 -2.34 -6.87 4.47
C VAL A 110 -1.63 -6.11 5.60
N ALA A 111 -0.31 -5.97 5.46
CA ALA A 111 0.57 -5.46 6.50
C ALA A 111 0.64 -3.93 6.56
N GLY A 112 0.22 -3.26 5.49
CA GLY A 112 0.14 -1.79 5.46
C GLY A 112 -0.83 -1.24 6.51
N GLY A 113 -1.95 -1.93 6.75
CA GLY A 113 -2.92 -1.54 7.77
C GLY A 113 -2.31 -1.45 9.18
N LEU A 114 -1.58 -2.47 9.60
CA LEU A 114 -0.86 -2.46 10.89
C LEU A 114 0.06 -1.23 11.00
N ALA A 115 0.87 -0.96 9.98
CA ALA A 115 1.80 0.16 9.99
C ALA A 115 1.09 1.53 9.99
N VAL A 116 0.00 1.69 9.24
CA VAL A 116 -0.80 2.93 9.26
C VAL A 116 -1.32 3.20 10.67
N LEU A 117 -1.90 2.20 11.33
CA LEU A 117 -2.43 2.39 12.69
C LEU A 117 -1.32 2.69 13.69
N GLN A 118 -0.18 1.99 13.61
CA GLN A 118 0.97 2.30 14.47
C GLN A 118 1.45 3.74 14.27
N GLN A 119 1.67 4.18 13.03
CA GLN A 119 2.12 5.55 12.78
C GLN A 119 1.14 6.59 13.32
N LEU A 120 -0.16 6.46 13.03
CA LEU A 120 -1.19 7.39 13.52
C LEU A 120 -1.21 7.45 15.05
N ALA A 121 -1.14 6.30 15.71
CA ALA A 121 -1.14 6.24 17.17
C ALA A 121 0.10 6.88 17.81
N LEU A 122 1.28 6.75 17.18
CA LEU A 122 2.51 7.39 17.62
C LEU A 122 2.43 8.91 17.42
N LEU A 123 1.99 9.35 16.24
CA LEU A 123 1.88 10.76 15.91
C LEU A 123 0.87 11.52 16.78
N ASP A 124 -0.24 10.86 17.14
CA ASP A 124 -1.23 11.39 18.08
C ASP A 124 -0.63 11.57 19.49
N ARG A 125 0.09 10.56 20.00
CA ARG A 125 0.80 10.63 21.29
C ARG A 125 1.87 11.72 21.33
N MET A 126 2.60 11.89 20.23
CA MET A 126 3.59 12.96 20.07
C MET A 126 2.96 14.33 19.78
N GLN A 127 1.62 14.41 19.77
CA GLN A 127 0.85 15.64 19.58
C GLN A 127 1.29 16.40 18.32
N ILE A 128 1.44 15.71 17.18
CA ILE A 128 1.94 16.30 15.93
C ILE A 128 1.20 17.59 15.53
N GLY A 129 -0.08 17.74 15.90
CA GLY A 129 -0.89 18.94 15.65
C GLY A 129 -0.33 20.24 16.26
N ARG A 130 0.59 20.17 17.23
CA ARG A 130 1.28 21.36 17.78
C ARG A 130 2.30 21.97 16.81
N TYR A 131 2.70 21.23 15.77
CA TYR A 131 3.62 21.69 14.74
C TYR A 131 2.86 22.00 13.46
N ALA A 132 3.28 23.07 12.77
CA ALA A 132 2.70 23.46 11.50
C ALA A 132 2.91 22.37 10.42
N PRO A 133 1.93 22.14 9.53
CA PRO A 133 2.10 21.31 8.35
C PRO A 133 3.36 21.73 7.57
N GLY A 134 4.17 20.75 7.16
CA GLY A 134 5.41 20.99 6.40
C GLY A 134 6.57 21.58 7.20
N SER A 135 6.46 21.76 8.52
CA SER A 135 7.59 22.15 9.35
C SER A 135 8.63 21.01 9.47
N VAL A 136 9.88 21.37 9.81
CA VAL A 136 10.92 20.36 10.05
C VAL A 136 10.57 19.43 11.21
N GLN A 137 9.89 19.93 12.24
CA GLN A 137 9.46 19.14 13.39
C GLN A 137 8.37 18.14 13.00
N ALA A 138 7.38 18.56 12.20
CA ALA A 138 6.36 17.64 11.69
C ALA A 138 6.98 16.56 10.79
N ALA A 139 7.90 16.96 9.90
CA ALA A 139 8.63 16.02 9.04
C ALA A 139 9.47 15.01 9.84
N HIS A 140 10.16 15.47 10.89
CA HIS A 140 10.92 14.61 11.79
C HIS A 140 10.01 13.56 12.47
N LEU A 141 8.87 13.98 13.04
CA LEU A 141 7.92 13.04 13.67
C LEU A 141 7.33 12.04 12.67
N LEU A 142 7.00 12.48 11.45
CA LEU A 142 6.53 11.60 10.37
C LEU A 142 7.58 10.52 10.03
N LEU A 143 8.85 10.92 9.92
CA LEU A 143 9.94 9.98 9.67
C LEU A 143 10.16 9.00 10.82
N GLU A 144 10.23 9.47 12.07
CA GLU A 144 10.44 8.58 13.24
C GLU A 144 9.29 7.58 13.42
N ALA A 145 8.04 8.04 13.32
CA ALA A 145 6.87 7.16 13.38
C ALA A 145 6.90 6.11 12.26
N SER A 146 7.23 6.53 11.03
CA SER A 146 7.36 5.61 9.90
C SER A 146 8.47 4.58 10.12
N ARG A 147 9.66 4.98 10.58
CA ARG A 147 10.77 4.07 10.83
C ARG A 147 10.44 3.01 11.89
N LEU A 148 9.76 3.41 12.98
CA LEU A 148 9.31 2.49 14.03
C LEU A 148 8.30 1.47 13.49
N ALA A 149 7.30 1.93 12.75
CA ALA A 149 6.28 1.07 12.15
C ALA A 149 6.86 0.16 11.05
N GLU A 150 7.84 0.62 10.26
CA GLU A 150 8.54 -0.23 9.28
C GLU A 150 9.27 -1.37 9.98
N ALA A 151 10.00 -1.07 11.06
CA ALA A 151 10.75 -2.06 11.82
C ALA A 151 9.83 -3.17 12.37
N ASP A 152 8.69 -2.80 12.95
CA ASP A 152 7.71 -3.77 13.47
C ASP A 152 7.05 -4.56 12.34
N ARG A 153 6.61 -3.88 11.27
CA ARG A 153 5.98 -4.53 10.11
C ARG A 153 6.88 -5.58 9.49
N ARG A 154 8.17 -5.29 9.30
CA ARG A 154 9.13 -6.23 8.67
C ARG A 154 9.47 -7.43 9.55
N LYS A 155 9.38 -7.28 10.87
CA LYS A 155 9.63 -8.35 11.83
C LYS A 155 8.40 -9.24 12.01
N TYR A 156 7.22 -8.66 12.16
CA TYR A 156 6.04 -9.35 12.70
C TYR A 156 4.95 -9.65 11.67
N ALA A 157 4.86 -8.91 10.57
CA ALA A 157 3.80 -9.13 9.59
C ALA A 157 4.01 -10.43 8.81
N ALA A 158 2.93 -11.20 8.68
CA ALA A 158 2.90 -12.46 7.95
C ALA A 158 1.45 -12.83 7.57
N ASP A 159 1.30 -13.96 6.90
CA ASP A 159 -0.01 -14.62 6.77
C ASP A 159 -0.42 -15.26 8.11
N PRO A 160 -1.52 -14.80 8.74
CA PRO A 160 -1.97 -15.34 10.02
C PRO A 160 -2.46 -16.78 9.96
N ASP A 161 -2.74 -17.33 8.77
CA ASP A 161 -3.10 -18.75 8.61
C ASP A 161 -1.86 -19.66 8.71
N PHE A 162 -0.64 -19.08 8.72
CA PHE A 162 0.63 -19.81 8.79
C PHE A 162 1.51 -19.39 9.97
N VAL A 163 1.49 -18.11 10.34
CA VAL A 163 2.29 -17.55 11.43
C VAL A 163 1.39 -16.65 12.27
N PRO A 164 1.15 -16.95 13.56
CA PRO A 164 0.32 -16.10 14.41
C PRO A 164 0.89 -14.68 14.48
N VAL A 165 0.11 -13.67 14.09
CA VAL A 165 0.53 -12.25 14.14
C VAL A 165 -0.10 -11.57 15.36
N ALA A 166 0.72 -11.11 16.31
CA ALA A 166 0.26 -10.51 17.57
C ALA A 166 -0.27 -9.06 17.42
N THR A 167 -1.18 -8.84 16.47
CA THR A 167 -1.72 -7.50 16.13
C THR A 167 -2.38 -6.80 17.33
N SER A 168 -3.09 -7.54 18.19
CA SER A 168 -3.69 -6.98 19.41
C SER A 168 -2.66 -6.39 20.38
N TYR A 169 -1.49 -7.04 20.50
CA TYR A 169 -0.40 -6.54 21.32
C TYR A 169 0.33 -5.37 20.63
N LEU A 170 0.66 -5.50 19.34
CA LEU A 170 1.33 -4.47 18.54
C LEU A 170 0.54 -3.16 18.41
N LEU A 171 -0.78 -3.22 18.67
CA LEU A 171 -1.69 -2.08 18.68
C LEU A 171 -2.24 -1.76 20.07
N SER A 172 -1.74 -2.42 21.12
CA SER A 172 -2.15 -2.13 22.49
C SER A 172 -1.67 -0.75 22.94
N PRO A 173 -2.41 -0.06 23.83
CA PRO A 173 -2.00 1.24 24.34
C PRO A 173 -0.60 1.25 24.95
N ASP A 174 -0.27 0.23 25.76
CA ASP A 174 1.02 0.11 26.44
C ASP A 174 2.18 -0.11 25.46
N TYR A 175 1.98 -0.94 24.43
CA TYR A 175 2.98 -1.13 23.39
C TYR A 175 3.24 0.16 22.63
N LEU A 176 2.17 0.82 22.15
CA LEU A 176 2.28 2.05 21.37
C LEU A 176 2.91 3.19 22.20
N GLU A 177 2.61 3.27 23.50
CA GLU A 177 3.27 4.17 24.44
C GLU A 177 4.77 3.86 24.56
N SER A 178 5.14 2.58 24.70
CA SER A 178 6.55 2.17 24.77
C SER A 178 7.34 2.48 23.48
N ARG A 179 6.66 2.47 22.33
CA ARG A 179 7.24 2.86 21.04
C ARG A 179 7.35 4.38 20.93
N ALA A 180 6.34 5.14 21.34
CA ALA A 180 6.35 6.60 21.30
C ALA A 180 7.49 7.20 22.15
N ARG A 181 7.79 6.61 23.32
CA ARG A 181 8.92 7.01 24.18
C ARG A 181 10.30 6.87 23.54
N GLN A 182 10.41 6.18 22.41
CA GLN A 182 11.67 6.05 21.66
C GLN A 182 11.89 7.23 20.71
N ILE A 183 10.89 8.08 20.50
CA ILE A 183 10.97 9.27 19.66
C ILE A 183 11.44 10.44 20.54
N ASP A 184 12.68 10.88 20.32
CA ASP A 184 13.13 12.18 20.81
C ASP A 184 12.66 13.25 19.82
N GLU A 185 12.05 14.33 20.29
CA GLU A 185 11.42 15.35 19.42
C GLU A 185 12.40 16.17 18.56
N THR A 186 13.70 16.08 18.86
CA THR A 186 14.74 16.93 18.29
C THR A 186 15.86 16.14 17.60
N THR A 187 16.01 14.87 17.94
CA THR A 187 17.11 14.02 17.49
C THR A 187 16.58 12.67 16.99
N ALA A 188 16.86 12.36 15.73
CA ALA A 188 16.52 11.09 15.12
C ALA A 188 17.30 9.94 15.77
N ALA A 189 16.63 8.81 16.01
CA ALA A 189 17.32 7.61 16.45
C ALA A 189 18.33 7.17 15.37
N PRO A 190 19.61 6.90 15.70
CA PRO A 190 20.60 6.50 14.70
C PRO A 190 20.27 5.14 14.07
N LYS A 191 19.60 4.27 14.84
CA LYS A 191 19.09 2.97 14.39
C LYS A 191 17.75 2.70 15.06
N VAL A 192 16.80 2.19 14.28
CA VAL A 192 15.50 1.77 14.78
C VAL A 192 15.41 0.25 14.73
N SER A 193 15.09 -0.35 15.86
CA SER A 193 14.87 -1.80 16.00
C SER A 193 13.37 -2.09 16.14
N PRO A 194 12.91 -3.29 15.74
CA PRO A 194 11.55 -3.73 16.06
C PRO A 194 11.34 -3.74 17.58
N GLY A 195 10.15 -3.35 18.04
CA GLY A 195 9.78 -3.43 19.45
C GLY A 195 9.66 -4.88 19.90
N VAL A 196 9.78 -5.17 21.19
CA VAL A 196 9.72 -6.55 21.71
C VAL A 196 8.27 -6.92 22.01
N ILE A 197 7.85 -8.12 21.58
CA ILE A 197 6.53 -8.69 21.88
C ILE A 197 6.67 -9.97 22.71
N PRO A 198 5.74 -10.27 23.63
CA PRO A 198 5.73 -11.49 24.43
C PRO A 198 5.15 -12.67 23.62
N ALA A 199 5.67 -12.90 22.41
CA ALA A 199 5.20 -13.95 21.51
C ALA A 199 6.38 -14.65 20.82
N ASP A 200 6.20 -15.91 20.41
CA ASP A 200 7.22 -16.72 19.74
C ASP A 200 7.83 -16.03 18.50
N GLN A 201 7.03 -15.18 17.83
CA GLN A 201 7.48 -14.34 16.72
C GLN A 201 8.65 -13.40 17.07
N ALA A 202 8.85 -13.04 18.34
CA ALA A 202 9.99 -12.23 18.78
C ALA A 202 11.34 -12.87 18.41
N SER A 203 11.39 -14.21 18.33
CA SER A 203 12.59 -14.95 17.95
C SER A 203 12.87 -14.97 16.44
N LEU A 204 11.86 -14.83 15.59
CA LEU A 204 12.01 -15.00 14.13
C LEU A 204 12.85 -13.89 13.49
N PRO A 205 13.71 -14.15 12.50
CA PRO A 205 14.50 -13.08 11.87
C PRO A 205 13.64 -12.09 11.07
N VAL A 206 14.18 -10.89 10.82
CA VAL A 206 13.49 -9.81 10.10
C VAL A 206 13.36 -10.15 8.62
N SER A 207 12.19 -9.93 8.03
CA SER A 207 11.98 -10.10 6.59
C SER A 207 12.65 -9.00 5.76
N ASP A 208 13.23 -9.42 4.65
CA ASP A 208 13.83 -8.58 3.61
C ASP A 208 12.93 -8.49 2.36
N ALA A 209 11.63 -8.67 2.48
CA ALA A 209 10.71 -8.47 1.37
C ALA A 209 10.84 -7.04 0.81
N MET A 210 10.74 -6.91 -0.51
CA MET A 210 10.66 -5.62 -1.20
C MET A 210 9.21 -5.35 -1.59
N THR A 211 8.85 -4.07 -1.70
CA THR A 211 7.55 -3.66 -2.26
C THR A 211 7.79 -2.52 -3.22
N VAL A 212 7.66 -2.80 -4.50
CA VAL A 212 7.90 -1.87 -5.63
C VAL A 212 6.53 -1.41 -6.17
N PRO A 213 6.41 -0.26 -6.85
CA PRO A 213 5.10 0.34 -7.07
C PRO A 213 4.32 -0.26 -8.24
N ALA A 214 3.16 -0.85 -7.97
CA ALA A 214 1.92 -0.67 -8.73
C ALA A 214 0.72 -1.09 -7.89
N THR A 215 -0.31 -0.26 -7.87
CA THR A 215 -1.54 -0.49 -7.10
C THR A 215 -2.54 0.56 -7.54
N THR A 216 -3.83 0.22 -7.53
CA THR A 216 -4.90 1.20 -7.64
C THR A 216 -5.75 1.18 -6.38
N HIS A 217 -6.37 2.31 -6.08
CA HIS A 217 -7.30 2.47 -4.98
C HIS A 217 -8.59 3.08 -5.52
N LEU A 218 -9.70 2.82 -4.84
CA LEU A 218 -11.00 3.41 -5.07
C LEU A 218 -11.68 3.62 -3.72
N SER A 219 -12.30 4.78 -3.55
CA SER A 219 -13.19 5.10 -2.44
C SER A 219 -14.60 5.35 -2.96
N ILE A 220 -15.61 4.71 -2.37
CA ILE A 220 -17.03 4.92 -2.70
C ILE A 220 -17.81 5.21 -1.41
N HIS A 221 -18.70 6.18 -1.48
CA HIS A 221 -19.76 6.40 -0.52
C HIS A 221 -21.08 6.53 -1.29
N ASP A 222 -22.12 5.79 -0.91
CA ASP A 222 -23.42 5.85 -1.58
C ASP A 222 -24.51 6.53 -0.74
N SER A 223 -25.70 6.71 -1.32
CA SER A 223 -26.85 7.34 -0.67
C SER A 223 -27.51 6.48 0.41
N PHE A 224 -27.16 5.19 0.49
CA PHE A 224 -27.65 4.28 1.52
C PHE A 224 -26.74 4.26 2.77
N GLY A 225 -25.64 5.01 2.74
CA GLY A 225 -24.64 5.04 3.81
C GLY A 225 -23.59 3.94 3.69
N ASN A 226 -23.54 3.20 2.57
CA ASN A 226 -22.47 2.23 2.37
C ASN A 226 -21.17 2.97 2.04
N ALA A 227 -20.09 2.52 2.67
CA ALA A 227 -18.74 3.03 2.48
C ALA A 227 -17.80 1.89 2.05
N LEU A 228 -17.03 2.10 0.98
CA LEU A 228 -16.04 1.16 0.48
C LEU A 228 -14.69 1.85 0.31
N SER A 229 -13.68 1.36 1.02
CA SER A 229 -12.26 1.64 0.76
C SER A 229 -11.66 0.38 0.12
N PHE A 230 -11.34 0.44 -1.17
CA PHE A 230 -10.93 -0.73 -1.95
C PHE A 230 -9.56 -0.51 -2.62
N THR A 231 -8.57 -1.30 -2.21
CA THR A 231 -7.24 -1.31 -2.82
C THR A 231 -7.02 -2.63 -3.54
N THR A 232 -6.64 -2.58 -4.82
CA THR A 232 -6.36 -3.78 -5.63
C THR A 232 -5.06 -3.62 -6.41
N THR A 233 -4.41 -4.74 -6.71
CA THR A 233 -3.07 -4.75 -7.29
C THR A 233 -2.75 -6.05 -8.04
N ILE A 234 -1.92 -5.93 -9.08
CA ILE A 234 -1.17 -7.04 -9.71
C ILE A 234 0.31 -7.04 -9.27
N ASN A 235 0.60 -6.34 -8.17
CA ASN A 235 1.89 -6.05 -7.58
C ASN A 235 2.76 -5.04 -8.36
N LEU A 236 3.51 -5.44 -9.39
CA LEU A 236 4.27 -4.47 -10.20
C LEU A 236 3.46 -3.95 -11.38
N ASN A 237 3.94 -2.85 -11.99
CA ASN A 237 3.35 -2.36 -13.22
C ASN A 237 3.59 -3.41 -14.30
N PHE A 238 2.50 -3.89 -14.89
CA PHE A 238 2.47 -5.05 -15.79
C PHE A 238 2.82 -6.40 -15.14
N GLY A 239 2.85 -6.46 -13.80
CA GLY A 239 2.90 -7.70 -13.02
C GLY A 239 4.02 -8.63 -13.44
N ALA A 240 3.67 -9.87 -13.82
CA ALA A 240 4.61 -10.89 -14.25
C ALA A 240 5.00 -10.79 -15.74
N ASP A 241 4.55 -9.75 -16.45
CA ASP A 241 4.70 -9.57 -17.90
C ASP A 241 4.11 -10.74 -18.73
N ILE A 242 3.13 -11.45 -18.18
CA ILE A 242 2.40 -12.55 -18.83
C ILE A 242 0.96 -12.11 -19.04
N VAL A 243 0.44 -12.28 -20.27
CA VAL A 243 -0.95 -11.99 -20.60
C VAL A 243 -1.72 -13.27 -20.95
N VAL A 244 -2.92 -13.41 -20.38
CA VAL A 244 -3.84 -14.52 -20.69
C VAL A 244 -5.24 -13.95 -20.85
N ASP A 245 -5.88 -14.22 -21.99
CA ASP A 245 -7.23 -13.73 -22.33
C ASP A 245 -7.39 -12.21 -22.10
N GLY A 246 -6.34 -11.45 -22.45
CA GLY A 246 -6.28 -9.99 -22.29
C GLY A 246 -5.98 -9.48 -20.88
N MET A 247 -5.85 -10.38 -19.89
CA MET A 247 -5.50 -10.04 -18.50
C MET A 247 -4.00 -10.16 -18.27
N VAL A 248 -3.42 -9.18 -17.61
CA VAL A 248 -2.03 -9.26 -17.12
C VAL A 248 -1.99 -10.02 -15.80
N LEU A 249 -1.14 -11.03 -15.70
CA LEU A 249 -0.97 -11.80 -14.48
C LEU A 249 -0.10 -11.06 -13.47
N ASN A 250 -0.42 -11.21 -12.19
CA ASN A 250 0.34 -10.58 -11.11
C ASN A 250 1.66 -11.31 -10.84
N ASP A 251 2.61 -10.59 -10.24
CA ASP A 251 3.86 -11.14 -9.71
C ASP A 251 3.91 -11.08 -8.17
N ALA A 252 2.76 -11.11 -7.49
CA ALA A 252 2.66 -10.80 -6.06
C ALA A 252 3.50 -11.70 -5.14
N LEU A 253 3.89 -12.90 -5.60
CA LEU A 253 4.77 -13.79 -4.85
C LEU A 253 6.16 -13.18 -4.59
N THR A 254 6.59 -12.16 -5.35
CA THR A 254 7.83 -11.41 -5.07
C THR A 254 7.80 -10.67 -3.74
N ASN A 255 6.60 -10.48 -3.14
CA ASN A 255 6.46 -9.87 -1.82
C ASN A 255 6.79 -10.82 -0.67
N PHE A 256 7.12 -12.09 -0.93
CA PHE A 256 7.78 -12.92 0.07
C PHE A 256 9.23 -12.47 0.31
N ALA A 257 9.80 -12.91 1.44
CA ALA A 257 11.21 -12.69 1.73
C ALA A 257 12.10 -13.32 0.64
N THR A 258 13.07 -12.56 0.15
CA THR A 258 14.10 -13.07 -0.77
C THR A 258 15.04 -14.04 -0.08
N HIS A 259 15.29 -13.85 1.22
CA HIS A 259 15.98 -14.80 2.08
C HIS A 259 14.98 -15.43 3.06
N PRO A 260 14.35 -16.57 2.72
CA PRO A 260 13.31 -17.18 3.54
C PRO A 260 13.84 -17.80 4.84
N VAL A 261 15.16 -18.01 4.95
CA VAL A 261 15.86 -18.55 6.12
C VAL A 261 17.04 -17.65 6.43
N VAL A 262 17.18 -17.25 7.70
CA VAL A 262 18.32 -16.50 8.23
C VAL A 262 18.78 -17.22 9.50
N ASP A 263 20.08 -17.53 9.58
CA ASP A 263 20.68 -18.24 10.72
C ASP A 263 19.92 -19.54 11.11
N GLY A 264 19.48 -20.30 10.11
CA GLY A 264 18.74 -21.56 10.30
C GLY A 264 17.27 -21.40 10.69
N GLN A 265 16.76 -20.17 10.84
CA GLN A 265 15.36 -19.91 11.18
C GLN A 265 14.59 -19.30 10.01
N ARG A 266 13.35 -19.75 9.81
CA ARG A 266 12.47 -19.19 8.78
C ARG A 266 11.96 -17.80 9.19
N VAL A 267 12.03 -16.82 8.30
CA VAL A 267 11.42 -15.51 8.55
C VAL A 267 9.89 -15.60 8.48
N ALA A 268 9.20 -14.69 9.17
CA ALA A 268 7.73 -14.71 9.27
C ALA A 268 7.04 -14.69 7.90
N ASN A 269 7.59 -13.92 6.96
CA ASN A 269 7.11 -13.79 5.58
C ASN A 269 7.91 -14.67 4.57
N ALA A 270 8.36 -15.85 4.97
CA ALA A 270 8.95 -16.84 4.06
C ALA A 270 7.86 -17.51 3.19
N ILE A 271 8.18 -17.76 1.91
CA ILE A 271 7.30 -18.46 0.96
C ILE A 271 6.95 -19.88 1.43
N ALA A 272 5.69 -20.27 1.29
CA ALA A 272 5.21 -21.63 1.55
C ALA A 272 3.96 -21.95 0.70
N PRO A 273 3.68 -23.23 0.39
CA PRO A 273 2.47 -23.61 -0.36
C PRO A 273 1.19 -23.10 0.31
N GLY A 274 0.28 -22.50 -0.45
CA GLY A 274 -0.98 -21.95 0.05
C GLY A 274 -0.87 -20.67 0.89
N LYS A 275 0.35 -20.22 1.21
CA LYS A 275 0.58 -19.00 1.99
C LYS A 275 0.46 -17.76 1.10
N ARG A 276 -0.08 -16.68 1.66
CA ARG A 276 -0.13 -15.37 1.00
C ARG A 276 1.06 -14.51 1.43
N PRO A 277 1.69 -13.78 0.52
CA PRO A 277 2.71 -12.81 0.90
C PRO A 277 2.07 -11.60 1.57
N ILE A 278 2.85 -10.88 2.38
CA ILE A 278 2.40 -9.60 2.93
C ILE A 278 2.25 -8.55 1.83
N THR A 279 1.39 -7.56 2.04
CA THR A 279 1.25 -6.40 1.14
C THR A 279 1.29 -5.09 1.92
N THR A 280 1.60 -3.98 1.25
CA THR A 280 1.61 -2.62 1.83
C THR A 280 0.32 -1.85 1.57
N MET A 281 -0.71 -2.50 1.02
CA MET A 281 -2.03 -1.91 0.88
C MET A 281 -2.56 -1.48 2.25
N ALA A 282 -3.31 -0.37 2.30
CA ALA A 282 -3.90 0.13 3.54
C ALA A 282 -5.25 0.83 3.27
N PRO A 283 -6.26 0.12 2.71
CA PRO A 283 -7.61 0.67 2.66
C PRO A 283 -8.07 0.97 4.09
N THR A 284 -8.49 2.20 4.35
CA THR A 284 -8.72 2.73 5.69
C THR A 284 -10.04 3.50 5.74
N ILE A 285 -10.78 3.31 6.82
CA ILE A 285 -12.01 4.05 7.12
C ILE A 285 -11.87 4.65 8.53
N VAL A 286 -12.10 5.96 8.63
CA VAL A 286 -12.20 6.70 9.89
C VAL A 286 -13.67 6.94 10.18
N PHE A 287 -14.07 6.68 11.42
CA PHE A 287 -15.43 6.87 11.89
C PHE A 287 -15.52 8.12 12.77
N GLY A 288 -16.54 8.91 12.53
CA GLY A 288 -16.88 10.10 13.31
C GLY A 288 -17.38 9.75 14.71
N ALA A 289 -17.67 10.79 15.51
CA ALA A 289 -18.20 10.63 16.85
C ALA A 289 -19.59 9.98 16.88
N ASP A 290 -20.35 10.10 15.79
CA ASP A 290 -21.62 9.43 15.53
C ASP A 290 -21.47 7.98 15.07
N ASN A 291 -20.22 7.47 15.00
CA ASN A 291 -19.87 6.13 14.55
C ASN A 291 -20.16 5.85 13.07
N GLU A 292 -20.42 6.89 12.28
CA GLU A 292 -20.58 6.82 10.83
C GLU A 292 -19.26 7.07 10.09
N PRO A 293 -19.08 6.56 8.84
CA PRO A 293 -17.90 6.85 8.04
C PRO A 293 -17.70 8.36 7.84
N GLU A 294 -16.59 8.88 8.35
CA GLU A 294 -16.18 10.28 8.20
C GLU A 294 -15.11 10.44 7.13
N VAL A 295 -14.17 9.50 7.03
CA VAL A 295 -13.12 9.47 6.00
C VAL A 295 -13.03 8.07 5.43
N ILE A 296 -13.10 7.96 4.10
CA ILE A 296 -12.88 6.73 3.35
C ILE A 296 -11.65 7.00 2.50
N ILE A 297 -10.55 6.31 2.75
CA ILE A 297 -9.26 6.66 2.14
C ILE A 297 -8.38 5.43 1.91
N GLY A 298 -7.51 5.54 0.92
CA GLY A 298 -6.44 4.60 0.68
C GLY A 298 -5.57 5.11 -0.46
N ALA A 299 -4.57 4.32 -0.85
CA ALA A 299 -3.66 4.74 -1.90
C ALA A 299 -3.16 3.56 -2.72
N GLY A 300 -2.69 3.88 -3.94
CA GLY A 300 -1.88 2.98 -4.74
C GLY A 300 -0.46 3.50 -4.91
N GLY A 301 0.57 2.67 -4.71
CA GLY A 301 1.96 3.13 -4.76
C GLY A 301 3.03 2.30 -4.05
N GLY A 302 2.81 0.98 -3.87
CA GLY A 302 3.80 0.11 -3.22
C GLY A 302 4.05 0.50 -1.76
N ALA A 303 5.31 0.50 -1.31
CA ALA A 303 5.68 0.87 0.07
C ALA A 303 5.11 2.22 0.53
N ARG A 304 5.05 3.20 -0.38
CA ARG A 304 4.67 4.58 -0.09
C ARG A 304 3.18 4.77 0.21
N ILE A 305 2.35 3.75 0.00
CA ILE A 305 0.92 3.76 0.35
C ILE A 305 0.73 4.14 1.82
N ILE A 306 1.49 3.51 2.71
CA ILE A 306 1.36 3.64 4.16
C ILE A 306 1.57 5.11 4.56
N ASP A 307 2.74 5.67 4.22
CA ASP A 307 3.11 7.03 4.62
C ASP A 307 2.20 8.08 3.96
N SER A 308 1.73 7.85 2.73
CA SER A 308 0.82 8.77 2.04
C SER A 308 -0.57 8.80 2.68
N VAL A 309 -1.10 7.64 3.10
CA VAL A 309 -2.37 7.54 3.84
C VAL A 309 -2.23 8.20 5.21
N VAL A 310 -1.13 7.92 5.94
CA VAL A 310 -0.87 8.52 7.25
C VAL A 310 -0.78 10.04 7.16
N GLN A 311 0.03 10.57 6.24
CA GLN A 311 0.22 12.01 6.08
C GLN A 311 -1.10 12.72 5.72
N SER A 312 -1.93 12.11 4.86
CA SER A 312 -3.24 12.64 4.51
C SER A 312 -4.20 12.62 5.71
N LEU A 313 -4.20 11.55 6.50
CA LEU A 313 -5.01 11.46 7.70
C LEU A 313 -4.56 12.43 8.80
N VAL A 314 -3.25 12.67 8.96
CA VAL A 314 -2.74 13.72 9.86
C VAL A 314 -3.17 15.10 9.38
N GLY A 315 -3.12 15.35 8.07
CA GLY A 315 -3.61 16.59 7.47
C GLY A 315 -5.05 16.90 7.83
N TYR A 316 -5.92 15.90 7.66
CA TYR A 316 -7.34 16.04 7.99
C TYR A 316 -7.59 16.08 9.51
N LEU A 317 -7.08 15.09 10.26
CA LEU A 317 -7.44 14.87 11.67
C LEU A 317 -6.70 15.78 12.66
N ALA A 318 -5.42 16.07 12.41
CA ALA A 318 -4.59 16.85 13.34
C ALA A 318 -4.48 18.32 12.95
N TRP A 319 -4.47 18.61 11.64
CA TRP A 319 -4.29 19.97 11.12
C TRP A 319 -5.57 20.62 10.57
N GLY A 320 -6.70 19.88 10.55
CA GLY A 320 -8.00 20.41 10.11
C GLY A 320 -8.04 20.81 8.64
N GLN A 321 -7.18 20.23 7.79
CA GLN A 321 -7.20 20.46 6.35
C GLN A 321 -8.41 19.77 5.71
N ASN A 322 -8.92 20.33 4.63
CA ASN A 322 -9.86 19.60 3.77
C ASN A 322 -9.14 18.44 3.05
N ILE A 323 -9.91 17.50 2.50
CA ILE A 323 -9.36 16.28 1.90
C ILE A 323 -8.41 16.56 0.74
N ARG A 324 -8.69 17.60 -0.05
CA ARG A 324 -7.82 18.02 -1.15
C ARG A 324 -6.45 18.44 -0.65
N THR A 325 -6.40 19.42 0.26
CA THR A 325 -5.14 19.92 0.82
C THR A 325 -4.40 18.81 1.54
N ALA A 326 -5.10 17.94 2.26
CA ALA A 326 -4.50 16.81 2.96
C ALA A 326 -3.84 15.80 2.01
N ILE A 327 -4.48 15.51 0.86
CA ILE A 327 -3.96 14.58 -0.15
C ILE A 327 -2.81 15.18 -0.95
N GLU A 328 -2.88 16.46 -1.33
CA GLU A 328 -1.90 17.11 -2.21
C GLU A 328 -0.57 17.51 -1.51
N GLN A 329 -0.41 17.19 -0.22
CA GLN A 329 0.80 17.52 0.52
C GLN A 329 2.04 16.88 -0.09
N PRO A 330 3.19 17.60 -0.11
CA PRO A 330 4.48 17.02 -0.45
C PRO A 330 4.81 15.77 0.38
N ARG A 331 5.18 14.68 -0.27
CA ARG A 331 5.35 13.37 0.36
C ARG A 331 6.64 13.27 1.20
N ILE A 332 6.50 12.65 2.37
CA ILE A 332 7.58 12.33 3.32
C ILE A 332 7.31 10.93 3.86
N GLY A 333 8.33 10.08 3.94
CA GLY A 333 8.13 8.72 4.44
C GLY A 333 9.42 7.93 4.62
N ALA A 334 9.32 6.75 5.24
CA ALA A 334 10.45 5.84 5.42
C ALA A 334 10.11 4.36 5.15
N GLN A 335 8.93 4.03 4.64
CA GLN A 335 8.51 2.62 4.47
C GLN A 335 9.25 1.85 3.36
N ASN A 336 10.11 2.52 2.60
CA ASN A 336 10.84 1.95 1.46
C ASN A 336 12.34 1.75 1.76
N ARG A 337 12.68 1.28 2.98
CA ARG A 337 14.05 1.03 3.48
C ARG A 337 14.95 2.25 3.62
N ALA A 338 14.46 3.42 3.23
CA ALA A 338 15.18 4.68 3.27
C ALA A 338 14.18 5.79 3.57
N GLU A 339 14.65 6.82 4.26
CA GLU A 339 13.93 8.07 4.41
C GLU A 339 13.86 8.78 3.05
N GLU A 340 12.67 9.13 2.61
CA GLU A 340 12.39 9.74 1.32
C GLU A 340 11.66 11.06 1.51
N LEU A 341 12.11 12.07 0.77
CA LEU A 341 11.45 13.36 0.62
C LEU A 341 11.13 13.55 -0.85
N GLU A 342 9.91 13.99 -1.14
CA GLU A 342 9.47 14.15 -2.51
C GLU A 342 10.30 15.17 -3.28
N HIS A 343 10.84 14.72 -4.42
CA HIS A 343 11.68 15.52 -5.29
C HIS A 343 10.96 16.76 -5.85
N GLY A 344 11.66 17.88 -5.89
CA GLY A 344 11.15 19.11 -6.49
C GLY A 344 10.08 19.85 -5.67
N THR A 345 9.84 19.44 -4.42
CA THR A 345 8.82 20.03 -3.55
C THR A 345 9.42 20.71 -2.32
N ALA A 346 8.57 21.38 -1.53
CA ALA A 346 8.95 21.93 -0.23
C ALA A 346 9.46 20.87 0.76
N ALA A 347 9.04 19.59 0.64
CA ALA A 347 9.56 18.52 1.48
C ALA A 347 11.07 18.31 1.26
N ALA A 348 11.55 18.30 0.01
CA ALA A 348 12.97 18.16 -0.29
C ALA A 348 13.82 19.29 0.31
N ALA A 349 13.27 20.50 0.45
CA ALA A 349 13.96 21.63 1.06
C ALA A 349 14.22 21.45 2.57
N LEU A 350 13.54 20.52 3.24
CA LEU A 350 13.75 20.20 4.66
C LEU A 350 15.02 19.36 4.90
N ALA A 351 15.61 18.75 3.86
CA ALA A 351 16.72 17.81 4.00
C ALA A 351 17.92 18.35 4.81
N PRO A 352 18.40 19.59 4.62
CA PRO A 352 19.52 20.11 5.42
C PRO A 352 19.20 20.22 6.91
N ALA A 353 17.96 20.59 7.26
CA ALA A 353 17.54 20.73 8.65
C ALA A 353 17.34 19.34 9.30
N LEU A 354 16.71 18.40 8.58
CA LEU A 354 16.56 17.02 9.02
C LEU A 354 17.91 16.32 9.24
N ARG A 355 18.92 16.59 8.40
CA ARG A 355 20.28 16.08 8.61
C ARG A 355 20.93 16.57 9.90
N LYS A 356 20.65 17.80 10.32
CA LYS A 356 21.13 18.32 11.62
C LYS A 356 20.47 17.61 12.80
N MET A 357 19.26 17.08 12.61
CA MET A 357 18.57 16.24 13.59
C MET A 357 19.04 14.78 13.55
N GLY A 358 19.91 14.37 12.62
CA GLY A 358 20.43 13.01 12.52
C GLY A 358 19.77 12.12 11.46
N HIS A 359 18.79 12.62 10.72
CA HIS A 359 18.19 11.92 9.58
C HIS A 359 19.14 11.90 8.37
N ASN A 360 18.89 10.99 7.43
CA ASN A 360 19.59 10.94 6.15
C ASN A 360 18.62 10.72 4.97
N PRO A 361 17.72 11.68 4.71
CA PRO A 361 16.74 11.53 3.66
C PRO A 361 17.37 11.67 2.28
N LYS A 362 16.88 10.85 1.34
CA LYS A 362 17.13 11.02 -0.09
C LYS A 362 15.94 11.70 -0.76
N SER A 363 16.24 12.48 -1.78
CA SER A 363 15.20 13.00 -2.67
C SER A 363 14.71 11.87 -3.58
N ALA A 364 13.40 11.71 -3.71
CA ALA A 364 12.81 10.63 -4.52
C ALA A 364 11.59 11.13 -5.29
N VAL A 365 11.39 10.61 -6.51
CA VAL A 365 10.11 10.74 -7.21
C VAL A 365 9.09 9.86 -6.50
N MET A 366 8.05 10.47 -5.93
CA MET A 366 7.01 9.78 -5.15
C MET A 366 5.69 9.88 -5.89
N ASN A 367 5.22 8.75 -6.40
CA ASN A 367 4.02 8.64 -7.24
C ASN A 367 2.95 7.76 -6.59
N ALA A 368 2.91 7.71 -5.26
CA ALA A 368 1.78 7.10 -4.57
C ALA A 368 0.58 8.03 -4.74
N ALA A 369 -0.55 7.49 -5.19
CA ALA A 369 -1.77 8.23 -5.41
C ALA A 369 -2.79 7.87 -4.35
N VAL A 370 -3.13 8.83 -3.50
CA VAL A 370 -4.20 8.72 -2.51
C VAL A 370 -5.55 9.02 -3.20
N GLN A 371 -6.61 8.35 -2.78
CA GLN A 371 -7.96 8.81 -3.09
C GLN A 371 -8.75 8.77 -1.81
N GLY A 372 -9.59 9.78 -1.60
CA GLY A 372 -10.36 9.88 -0.39
C GLY A 372 -11.69 10.59 -0.56
N ILE A 373 -12.65 10.19 0.26
CA ILE A 373 -13.93 10.86 0.46
C ILE A 373 -14.01 11.24 1.94
N THR A 374 -14.40 12.47 2.22
CA THR A 374 -14.68 12.96 3.57
C THR A 374 -16.12 13.43 3.68
N ARG A 375 -16.68 13.33 4.88
CA ARG A 375 -17.99 13.89 5.22
C ARG A 375 -17.79 15.21 5.96
N GLY A 376 -18.05 16.32 5.28
CA GLY A 376 -17.95 17.68 5.82
C GLY A 376 -19.31 18.32 6.08
N PRO A 377 -19.33 19.55 6.63
CA PRO A 377 -20.57 20.30 6.91
C PRO A 377 -21.44 20.54 5.67
N SER A 378 -20.83 20.60 4.49
CA SER A 378 -21.49 20.81 3.20
C SER A 378 -21.87 19.52 2.46
N GLY A 379 -21.70 18.36 3.10
CA GLY A 379 -21.92 17.05 2.48
C GLY A 379 -20.61 16.31 2.21
N LEU A 380 -20.63 15.41 1.23
CA LEU A 380 -19.45 14.60 0.87
C LEU A 380 -18.50 15.41 -0.01
N GLU A 381 -17.21 15.35 0.30
CA GLU A 381 -16.13 15.90 -0.51
C GLU A 381 -15.18 14.78 -0.90
N GLY A 382 -14.99 14.57 -2.20
CA GLY A 382 -14.05 13.58 -2.74
C GLY A 382 -12.85 14.25 -3.41
N TRP A 383 -11.68 13.65 -3.30
CA TRP A 383 -10.50 14.09 -4.03
C TRP A 383 -9.64 12.91 -4.49
N GLY A 384 -9.15 13.01 -5.73
CA GLY A 384 -8.20 12.08 -6.33
C GLY A 384 -6.84 12.74 -6.49
N ASP A 385 -5.79 12.03 -6.09
CA ASP A 385 -4.44 12.59 -6.03
C ASP A 385 -3.81 12.88 -7.43
N PRO A 386 -3.33 14.13 -7.67
CA PRO A 386 -2.69 14.54 -8.92
C PRO A 386 -1.27 13.99 -9.13
N HIS A 387 -0.65 13.31 -8.15
CA HIS A 387 0.61 12.58 -8.38
C HIS A 387 0.42 11.45 -9.42
N ARG A 388 -0.83 11.07 -9.72
CA ARG A 388 -1.25 10.28 -10.88
C ARG A 388 -2.48 10.94 -11.53
N ASP A 389 -3.23 10.16 -12.29
CA ASP A 389 -4.45 10.62 -12.98
C ASP A 389 -5.71 10.49 -12.11
N GLY A 390 -5.61 10.81 -10.81
CA GLY A 390 -6.72 10.67 -9.85
C GLY A 390 -7.89 11.61 -10.15
N VAL A 391 -9.13 11.13 -9.99
CA VAL A 391 -10.36 11.90 -10.21
C VAL A 391 -11.38 11.58 -9.12
N ALA A 392 -12.18 12.58 -8.74
CA ALA A 392 -13.35 12.41 -7.90
C ALA A 392 -14.61 12.87 -8.64
N VAL A 393 -15.69 12.09 -8.54
CA VAL A 393 -16.99 12.38 -9.15
C VAL A 393 -18.09 12.09 -8.11
N GLY A 394 -19.09 12.96 -8.05
CA GLY A 394 -20.25 12.82 -7.16
C GLY A 394 -21.48 13.51 -7.75
N HIS A 395 -22.66 13.12 -7.27
CA HIS A 395 -23.96 13.63 -7.70
C HIS A 395 -24.87 13.94 -6.52
#